data_AF-A0A972CFA7-F1
#
_entry.id   AF-A0A972CFA7-F1
#
_cell.length_a   1.000
_cell.length_b   1.000
_cell.length_c   1.000
_cell.angle_alpha   90.00
_cell.angle_beta   90.00
_cell.angle_gamma   90.00
#
_symmetry.space_group_name_H-M   'P 1'
#
loop_
_entity.id
_entity.type
_entity.pdbx_description
1 polymer ?
#
loop_
_entity_poly.entity_id
_entity_poly.type
_entity_poly.pdbx_seq_one_letter_code
_entity_poly.pdbx_strand_id
1 'polypeptide(L)'
;SGDSIKGVEDLRGKTIYSVGKGTTPEFSLNYILAENGIEPGTDVNIEYKSEATELAAILSQADNAIAVLPQPYATVVQAKNPNVRIAIDFTEEWEKISENSTLVTGVVLARKEFIENNTKAFESFLDEHQASTMYVNENLEEAAKWIEEHGIVPNVDIGVKAIPKCNITFIDGEEMKTKVGGYLEVLFNANPNSVGGKLPEDDFYFIR
;
A
#
# COMPACT_ATOMS: atom_id res chain seq x y z
N SER A 1 9.41 24.10 4.44
CA SER A 1 8.05 24.00 3.87
C SER A 1 7.97 22.73 3.04
N GLY A 2 6.86 22.00 3.15
CA GLY A 2 6.67 20.71 2.47
C GLY A 2 6.70 20.80 0.94
N ASP A 3 6.64 21.98 0.32
CA ASP A 3 6.49 22.17 -1.14
C ASP A 3 7.71 21.82 -2.00
N SER A 4 8.79 21.33 -1.39
CA SER A 4 10.02 20.98 -2.11
C SER A 4 9.96 19.63 -2.84
N ILE A 5 9.07 18.71 -2.44
CA ILE A 5 8.96 17.37 -3.05
C ILE A 5 7.75 17.29 -3.97
N LYS A 6 7.95 17.36 -5.28
CA LYS A 6 6.88 17.27 -6.29
C LYS A 6 6.87 15.94 -7.04
N GLY A 7 7.92 15.15 -6.89
CA GLY A 7 8.02 13.79 -7.42
C GLY A 7 9.22 13.05 -6.84
N VAL A 8 9.44 11.83 -7.34
CA VAL A 8 10.47 10.92 -6.84
C VAL A 8 11.88 11.51 -6.97
N GLU A 9 12.17 12.24 -8.05
CA GLU A 9 13.48 12.87 -8.28
C GLU A 9 13.88 13.89 -7.20
N ASP A 10 12.91 14.58 -6.59
CA ASP A 10 13.20 15.56 -5.53
C ASP A 10 13.67 14.90 -4.22
N LEU A 11 13.62 13.56 -4.14
CA LEU A 11 14.13 12.78 -3.01
C LEU A 11 15.66 12.65 -3.00
N ARG A 12 16.36 12.97 -4.10
CA ARG A 12 17.83 12.91 -4.14
C ARG A 12 18.46 13.82 -3.07
N GLY A 13 19.46 13.28 -2.39
CA GLY A 13 20.16 13.90 -1.27
C GLY A 13 19.30 14.07 -0.01
N LYS A 14 18.10 13.48 0.07
CA LYS A 14 17.23 13.57 1.25
C LYS A 14 17.36 12.36 2.15
N THR A 15 16.76 12.48 3.34
CA THR A 15 16.53 11.35 4.24
C THR A 15 15.04 11.02 4.25
N ILE A 16 14.72 9.76 3.98
CA ILE A 16 13.37 9.20 4.06
C ILE A 16 13.29 8.33 5.31
N TYR A 17 12.27 8.57 6.14
CA TYR A 17 11.98 7.74 7.29
C TYR A 17 10.92 6.70 6.94
N SER A 18 11.18 5.43 7.21
CA SER A 18 10.24 4.34 6.89
C SER A 18 10.18 3.30 8.00
N VAL A 19 9.28 2.34 7.87
CA VAL A 19 9.20 1.13 8.71
C VAL A 19 9.32 -0.10 7.81
N GLY A 20 9.44 -1.30 8.42
CA GLY A 20 9.41 -2.54 7.64
C GLY A 20 10.71 -2.82 6.87
N LYS A 21 11.86 -2.62 7.52
CA LYS A 21 13.14 -3.07 6.97
C LYS A 21 13.11 -4.59 6.76
N GLY A 22 13.47 -5.03 5.56
CA GLY A 22 13.47 -6.41 5.11
C GLY A 22 12.08 -6.93 4.73
N THR A 23 11.07 -6.07 4.65
CA THR A 23 9.69 -6.44 4.30
C THR A 23 9.17 -5.61 3.12
N THR A 24 7.92 -5.84 2.72
CA THR A 24 7.30 -5.23 1.53
C THR A 24 7.38 -3.70 1.44
N PRO A 25 7.32 -2.90 2.53
CA PRO A 25 7.47 -1.45 2.43
C PRO A 25 8.86 -1.02 1.96
N GLU A 26 9.93 -1.68 2.43
CA GLU A 26 11.29 -1.44 1.93
C GLU A 26 11.39 -1.80 0.45
N PHE A 27 10.94 -2.99 0.07
CA PHE A 27 11.05 -3.45 -1.32
C PHE A 27 10.28 -2.54 -2.27
N SER A 28 9.11 -2.05 -1.87
CA SER A 28 8.30 -1.15 -2.69
C SER A 28 8.94 0.23 -2.84
N LEU A 29 9.46 0.81 -1.75
CA LEU A 29 10.19 2.08 -1.81
C LEU A 29 11.44 1.94 -2.70
N ASN A 30 12.23 0.90 -2.49
CA ASN A 30 13.45 0.67 -3.26
C ASN A 30 13.15 0.46 -4.75
N TYR A 31 12.08 -0.25 -5.09
CA TYR A 31 11.65 -0.42 -6.47
C TYR A 31 11.31 0.92 -7.13
N ILE A 32 10.45 1.73 -6.50
CA ILE A 32 10.08 3.06 -7.03
C ILE A 32 11.32 3.95 -7.20
N LEU A 33 12.25 3.95 -6.24
CA LEU A 33 13.48 4.71 -6.34
C LEU A 33 14.39 4.22 -7.47
N ALA A 34 14.66 2.92 -7.53
CA ALA A 34 15.59 2.32 -8.49
C ALA A 34 15.10 2.48 -9.94
N GLU A 35 13.80 2.33 -10.18
CA GLU A 35 13.19 2.49 -11.50
C GLU A 35 13.16 3.96 -11.95
N ASN A 36 13.30 4.90 -11.02
CA ASN A 36 13.58 6.31 -11.31
C ASN A 36 15.09 6.63 -11.34
N GLY A 37 15.97 5.61 -11.31
CA GLY A 37 17.41 5.79 -11.36
C GLY A 37 18.01 6.43 -10.09
N ILE A 38 17.36 6.25 -8.94
CA ILE A 38 17.83 6.71 -7.63
C ILE A 38 18.31 5.49 -6.85
N GLU A 39 19.59 5.45 -6.49
CA GLU A 39 20.15 4.34 -5.73
C GLU A 39 19.93 4.53 -4.21
N PRO A 40 19.14 3.66 -3.53
CA PRO A 40 18.96 3.72 -2.08
C PRO A 40 20.29 3.53 -1.33
N GLY A 41 20.58 4.42 -0.38
CA GLY A 41 21.83 4.43 0.39
C GLY A 41 22.96 5.26 -0.24
N THR A 42 22.89 5.54 -1.55
CA THR A 42 23.85 6.41 -2.26
C THR A 42 23.23 7.77 -2.56
N ASP A 43 22.16 7.78 -3.35
CA ASP A 43 21.48 9.00 -3.78
C ASP A 43 20.46 9.49 -2.74
N VAL A 44 19.97 8.61 -1.88
CA VAL A 44 19.00 8.92 -0.83
C VAL A 44 19.30 8.11 0.42
N ASN A 45 19.22 8.72 1.59
CA ASN A 45 19.36 8.01 2.86
C ASN A 45 18.00 7.48 3.32
N ILE A 46 17.92 6.23 3.75
CA ILE A 46 16.69 5.65 4.30
C ILE A 46 16.92 5.24 5.75
N GLU A 47 16.18 5.86 6.65
CA GLU A 47 16.20 5.55 8.07
C GLU A 47 14.96 4.75 8.47
N TYR A 48 15.17 3.49 8.80
CA TYR A 48 14.11 2.62 9.31
C TYR A 48 13.89 2.83 10.81
N LYS A 49 12.63 3.03 11.19
CA LYS A 49 12.16 3.08 12.58
C LYS A 49 11.41 1.79 12.94
N SER A 50 11.24 1.56 14.24
CA SER A 50 10.53 0.37 14.73
C SER A 50 9.03 0.47 14.50
N GLU A 51 8.45 1.66 14.69
CA GLU A 51 7.00 1.86 14.65
C GLU A 51 6.59 3.11 13.87
N ALA A 52 5.40 3.07 13.26
CA ALA A 52 4.85 4.21 12.52
C ALA A 52 4.57 5.45 13.40
N THR A 53 4.37 5.24 14.71
CA THR A 53 4.21 6.30 15.71
C THR A 53 5.43 7.21 15.81
N GLU A 54 6.64 6.66 15.65
CA GLU A 54 7.88 7.43 15.64
C GLU A 54 7.95 8.35 14.41
N LEU A 55 7.46 7.89 13.26
CA LEU A 55 7.43 8.67 12.03
C LEU A 55 6.53 9.91 12.19
N ALA A 56 5.38 9.78 12.85
CA ALA A 56 4.50 10.91 13.14
C ALA A 56 5.17 11.96 14.06
N ALA A 57 5.96 11.52 15.04
CA ALA A 57 6.73 12.40 15.90
C ALA A 57 7.83 13.14 15.11
N ILE A 58 8.57 12.42 14.26
CA ILE A 58 9.61 13.00 13.39
C ILE A 58 9.01 14.07 12.46
N LEU A 59 7.89 13.76 11.79
CA LEU A 59 7.15 14.69 10.94
C LEU A 59 6.66 15.95 11.67
N SER A 60 6.52 15.88 13.00
CA SER A 60 6.07 17.03 13.81
C SER A 60 7.22 17.87 14.37
N GLN A 61 8.44 17.33 14.43
CA GLN A 61 9.59 17.97 15.06
C GLN A 61 10.61 18.50 14.06
N ALA A 62 10.76 17.84 12.91
CA ALA A 62 11.78 18.14 11.93
C ALA A 62 11.22 18.89 10.71
N ASP A 63 11.86 20.02 10.38
CA ASP A 63 11.55 20.75 9.16
C ASP A 63 11.89 19.90 7.92
N ASN A 64 10.93 19.77 7.01
CA ASN A 64 11.06 19.02 5.76
C ASN A 64 11.37 17.52 5.95
N ALA A 65 10.95 16.91 7.07
CA ALA A 65 10.99 15.46 7.20
C ALA A 65 10.12 14.79 6.14
N ILE A 66 10.61 13.68 5.59
CA ILE A 66 9.93 12.86 4.60
C ILE A 66 9.74 11.48 5.22
N ALA A 67 8.51 10.98 5.24
CA ALA A 67 8.22 9.66 5.78
C ALA A 67 7.26 8.88 4.89
N VAL A 68 7.42 7.55 4.88
CA VAL A 68 6.51 6.63 4.21
C VAL A 68 5.51 6.11 5.23
N LEU A 69 4.22 6.35 4.99
CA LEU A 69 3.14 5.94 5.88
C LEU A 69 2.01 5.28 5.08
N PRO A 70 1.45 4.14 5.55
CA PRO A 70 0.27 3.56 4.94
C PRO A 70 -0.99 4.40 5.24
N GLN A 71 -2.01 4.29 4.39
CA GLN A 71 -3.36 4.74 4.74
C GLN A 71 -4.04 3.71 5.66
N PRO A 72 -4.97 4.13 6.56
CA PRO A 72 -5.44 5.51 6.79
C PRO A 72 -4.50 6.33 7.70
N TYR A 73 -3.39 5.75 8.17
CA TYR A 73 -2.52 6.39 9.16
C TYR A 73 -1.91 7.71 8.68
N ALA A 74 -1.52 7.80 7.40
CA ALA A 74 -1.08 9.07 6.80
C ALA A 74 -2.13 10.17 6.95
N THR A 75 -3.41 9.87 6.69
CA THR A 75 -4.51 10.84 6.87
C THR A 75 -4.70 11.23 8.34
N VAL A 76 -4.54 10.31 9.29
CA VAL A 76 -4.55 10.62 10.73
C VAL A 76 -3.42 11.58 11.10
N VAL A 77 -2.21 11.38 10.58
CA VAL A 77 -1.07 12.27 10.83
C VAL A 77 -1.32 13.66 10.24
N GLN A 78 -1.82 13.76 9.00
CA GLN A 78 -2.19 15.04 8.38
C GLN A 78 -3.26 15.79 9.18
N ALA A 79 -4.24 15.09 9.75
CA ALA A 79 -5.28 15.71 10.57
C ALA A 79 -4.73 16.30 11.88
N LYS A 80 -3.66 15.71 12.44
CA LYS A 80 -3.00 16.19 13.65
C LYS A 80 -1.95 17.28 13.37
N ASN A 81 -1.38 17.28 12.18
CA ASN A 81 -0.37 18.26 11.77
C ASN A 81 -0.66 18.75 10.34
N PRO A 82 -1.29 19.93 10.17
CA PRO A 82 -1.67 20.46 8.86
C PRO A 82 -0.48 20.85 7.97
N ASN A 83 0.75 20.88 8.51
CA ASN A 83 1.96 21.09 7.72
C ASN A 83 2.41 19.83 6.99
N VAL A 84 1.88 18.65 7.35
CA VAL A 84 2.14 17.39 6.66
C VAL A 84 1.23 17.27 5.45
N ARG A 85 1.84 17.01 4.30
CA ARG A 85 1.13 16.70 3.06
C ARG A 85 1.59 15.37 2.49
N ILE A 86 0.71 14.71 1.74
CA ILE A 86 1.09 13.63 0.86
C ILE A 86 1.84 14.26 -0.31
N ALA A 87 3.08 13.83 -0.53
CA ALA A 87 3.92 14.37 -1.61
C ALA A 87 4.04 13.41 -2.79
N ILE A 88 3.99 12.12 -2.51
CA ILE A 88 4.14 11.04 -3.48
C ILE A 88 3.13 9.96 -3.08
N ASP A 89 2.37 9.47 -4.05
CA ASP A 89 1.54 8.27 -3.90
C ASP A 89 2.28 7.09 -4.52
N PHE A 90 2.52 6.04 -3.72
CA PHE A 90 3.31 4.90 -4.17
C PHE A 90 2.58 4.07 -5.23
N THR A 91 1.25 3.98 -5.17
CA THR A 91 0.49 3.28 -6.20
C THR A 91 0.60 4.03 -7.52
N GLU A 92 0.43 5.36 -7.51
CA GLU A 92 0.57 6.17 -8.73
C GLU A 92 1.99 6.12 -9.32
N GLU A 93 3.04 6.22 -8.49
CA GLU A 93 4.41 6.11 -8.99
C GLU A 93 4.73 4.72 -9.53
N TRP A 94 4.23 3.67 -8.89
CA TRP A 94 4.41 2.30 -9.37
C TRP A 94 3.76 2.09 -10.74
N GLU A 95 2.53 2.56 -10.92
CA GLU A 95 1.78 2.38 -12.17
C GLU A 95 2.35 3.21 -13.33
N LYS A 96 3.15 4.26 -13.06
CA LYS A 96 3.93 4.95 -14.09
C LYS A 96 5.12 4.12 -14.60
N ILE A 97 5.65 3.24 -13.75
CA ILE A 97 6.83 2.41 -14.04
C ILE A 97 6.41 1.10 -14.71
N SER A 98 5.28 0.52 -14.30
CA SER A 98 4.87 -0.83 -14.70
C SER A 98 3.42 -0.89 -15.19
N GLU A 99 3.23 -1.36 -16.41
CA GLU A 99 1.90 -1.59 -17.00
C GLU A 99 1.20 -2.87 -16.49
N ASN A 100 1.98 -3.87 -16.06
CA ASN A 100 1.47 -5.21 -15.69
C ASN A 100 1.57 -5.50 -14.18
N SER A 101 1.73 -4.48 -13.34
CA SER A 101 1.84 -4.62 -11.89
C SER A 101 1.29 -3.36 -11.21
N THR A 102 0.82 -3.51 -9.98
CA THR A 102 0.51 -2.38 -9.09
C THR A 102 0.96 -2.72 -7.67
N LEU A 103 0.84 -1.78 -6.75
CA LEU A 103 1.10 -2.04 -5.34
C LEU A 103 -0.03 -2.90 -4.74
N VAL A 104 0.28 -4.15 -4.37
CA VAL A 104 -0.69 -5.07 -3.76
C VAL A 104 -0.50 -5.13 -2.24
N THR A 105 -1.43 -4.55 -1.49
CA THR A 105 -1.35 -4.44 -0.02
C THR A 105 -2.28 -5.42 0.72
N GLY A 106 -3.19 -6.07 0.01
CA GLY A 106 -4.12 -7.06 0.58
C GLY A 106 -4.49 -8.14 -0.45
N VAL A 107 -4.68 -9.37 0.04
CA VAL A 107 -5.12 -10.53 -0.76
C VAL A 107 -6.09 -11.38 0.04
N VAL A 108 -7.04 -12.02 -0.65
CA VAL A 108 -7.85 -13.11 -0.09
C VAL A 108 -7.12 -14.42 -0.38
N LEU A 109 -6.82 -15.19 0.67
CA LEU A 109 -6.21 -16.51 0.56
C LEU A 109 -7.10 -17.56 1.21
N ALA A 110 -7.34 -18.65 0.49
CA ALA A 110 -8.04 -19.81 1.00
C ALA A 110 -7.29 -21.09 0.62
N ARG A 111 -7.41 -22.13 1.45
CA ARG A 111 -6.81 -23.44 1.15
C ARG A 111 -7.49 -24.02 -0.08
N LYS A 112 -6.71 -24.57 -1.01
CA LYS A 112 -7.21 -25.22 -2.23
C LYS A 112 -8.32 -26.22 -1.96
N GLU A 113 -8.10 -27.14 -1.01
CA GLU A 113 -9.10 -28.14 -0.60
C GLU A 113 -10.42 -27.51 -0.12
N PHE A 114 -10.37 -26.34 0.53
CA PHE A 114 -11.59 -25.64 0.94
C PHE A 114 -12.36 -25.11 -0.27
N ILE A 115 -11.67 -24.49 -1.23
CA ILE A 115 -12.28 -23.97 -2.46
C ILE A 115 -12.88 -25.11 -3.28
N GLU A 116 -12.17 -26.23 -3.45
CA GLU A 116 -12.65 -27.39 -4.21
C GLU A 116 -13.90 -28.01 -3.58
N ASN A 117 -13.96 -28.09 -2.25
CA ASN A 117 -15.12 -28.65 -1.55
C ASN A 117 -16.28 -27.67 -1.38
N ASN A 118 -16.05 -26.35 -1.52
CA ASN A 118 -17.02 -25.31 -1.22
C ASN A 118 -17.11 -24.23 -2.31
N THR A 119 -16.90 -24.60 -3.58
CA THR A 119 -16.69 -23.64 -4.68
C THR A 119 -17.79 -22.58 -4.76
N LYS A 120 -19.06 -23.00 -4.74
CA LYS A 120 -20.21 -22.06 -4.77
C LYS A 120 -20.23 -21.10 -3.59
N ALA A 121 -19.86 -21.57 -2.39
CA ALA A 121 -19.84 -20.72 -1.21
C ALA A 121 -18.67 -19.72 -1.29
N PHE A 122 -17.52 -20.14 -1.84
CA PHE A 122 -16.39 -19.25 -2.05
C PHE A 122 -16.67 -18.20 -3.13
N GLU A 123 -17.30 -18.58 -4.25
CA GLU A 123 -17.76 -17.64 -5.28
C GLU A 123 -18.77 -16.62 -4.71
N SER A 124 -19.76 -17.08 -3.93
CA SER A 124 -20.71 -16.19 -3.25
C SER A 124 -20.01 -15.22 -2.30
N PHE A 125 -18.99 -15.70 -1.56
CA PHE A 125 -18.17 -14.83 -0.71
C PHE A 125 -17.43 -13.77 -1.54
N LEU A 126 -16.88 -14.13 -2.71
CA LEU A 126 -16.18 -13.18 -3.57
C LEU A 126 -17.13 -12.12 -4.16
N ASP A 127 -18.35 -12.52 -4.54
CA ASP A 127 -19.38 -11.58 -5.01
C ASP A 127 -19.80 -10.60 -3.89
N GLU A 128 -20.00 -11.11 -2.67
CA GLU A 128 -20.27 -10.27 -1.49
C GLU A 128 -19.09 -9.37 -1.13
N HIS A 129 -17.86 -9.86 -1.28
CA HIS A 129 -16.65 -9.08 -1.03
C HIS A 129 -16.53 -7.93 -2.06
N GLN A 130 -16.77 -8.20 -3.34
CA GLN A 130 -16.84 -7.19 -4.38
C GLN A 130 -17.91 -6.14 -4.06
N ALA A 131 -19.13 -6.56 -3.71
CA ALA A 131 -20.21 -5.66 -3.32
C ALA A 131 -19.84 -4.81 -2.09
N SER A 132 -19.13 -5.38 -1.11
CA SER A 132 -18.63 -4.66 0.06
C SER A 132 -17.63 -3.56 -0.32
N THR A 133 -16.67 -3.85 -1.22
CA THR A 133 -15.72 -2.83 -1.70
C THR A 133 -16.42 -1.69 -2.45
N MET A 134 -17.40 -2.01 -3.30
CA MET A 134 -18.21 -1.00 -3.99
C MET A 134 -18.98 -0.13 -2.99
N TYR A 135 -19.63 -0.77 -2.02
CA TYR A 135 -20.41 -0.08 -1.01
C TYR A 135 -19.58 0.94 -0.21
N VAL A 136 -18.38 0.56 0.24
CA VAL A 136 -17.49 1.47 1.00
C VAL A 136 -17.11 2.70 0.17
N ASN A 137 -16.87 2.53 -1.13
CA ASN A 137 -16.52 3.63 -2.02
C ASN A 137 -17.71 4.54 -2.37
N GLU A 138 -18.91 3.97 -2.50
CA GLU A 138 -20.13 4.71 -2.86
C GLU A 138 -20.80 5.38 -1.65
N ASN A 139 -20.62 4.84 -0.44
CA ASN A 139 -21.31 5.27 0.78
C ASN A 139 -20.32 5.79 1.84
N LEU A 140 -19.46 6.73 1.44
CA LEU A 140 -18.32 7.21 2.22
C LEU A 140 -18.66 7.61 3.67
N GLU A 141 -19.72 8.38 3.89
CA GLU A 141 -20.08 8.85 5.25
C GLU A 141 -20.57 7.71 6.15
N GLU A 142 -21.32 6.77 5.60
CA GLU A 142 -21.82 5.62 6.36
C GLU A 142 -20.69 4.63 6.67
N ALA A 143 -19.88 4.31 5.67
CA ALA A 143 -18.69 3.49 5.85
C ALA A 143 -17.71 4.11 6.87
N ALA A 144 -17.51 5.43 6.83
CA ALA A 144 -16.65 6.14 7.79
C ALA A 144 -17.15 6.03 9.25
N LYS A 145 -18.47 5.97 9.48
CA LYS A 145 -19.04 5.72 10.81
C LYS A 145 -18.66 4.33 11.30
N TRP A 146 -18.81 3.29 10.49
CA TRP A 146 -18.40 1.94 10.86
C TRP A 146 -16.89 1.86 11.16
N ILE A 147 -16.07 2.51 10.33
CA ILE A 147 -14.62 2.56 10.51
C ILE A 147 -14.24 3.25 11.84
N GLU A 148 -14.94 4.33 12.23
CA GLU A 148 -14.79 4.95 13.55
C GLU A 148 -15.27 4.03 14.68
N GLU A 149 -16.47 3.44 14.56
CA GLU A 149 -17.05 2.54 15.56
C GLU A 149 -16.17 1.33 15.84
N HIS A 150 -15.46 0.83 14.83
CA HIS A 150 -14.47 -0.24 14.95
C HIS A 150 -13.07 0.24 15.41
N GLY A 151 -12.89 1.54 15.67
CA GLY A 151 -11.65 2.11 16.19
C GLY A 151 -10.50 2.15 15.19
N ILE A 152 -10.77 2.01 13.90
CA ILE A 152 -9.74 2.05 12.84
C ILE A 152 -9.24 3.48 12.62
N VAL A 153 -10.14 4.45 12.70
CA VAL A 153 -9.84 5.89 12.67
C VAL A 153 -10.44 6.57 13.91
N PRO A 154 -9.90 7.72 14.34
CA PRO A 154 -10.37 8.37 15.57
C PRO A 154 -11.68 9.15 15.42
N ASN A 155 -12.14 9.45 14.20
CA ASN A 155 -13.46 10.04 13.94
C ASN A 155 -13.91 9.88 12.48
N VAL A 156 -15.22 10.06 12.25
CA VAL A 156 -15.86 10.00 10.91
C VAL A 156 -15.19 10.91 9.89
N ASP A 157 -14.85 12.16 10.25
CA ASP A 157 -14.26 13.13 9.31
C ASP A 157 -12.92 12.65 8.74
N ILE A 158 -12.12 11.95 9.56
CA ILE A 158 -10.88 11.32 9.11
C ILE A 158 -11.18 10.10 8.23
N GLY A 159 -12.19 9.30 8.58
CA GLY A 159 -12.65 8.18 7.76
C GLY A 159 -13.05 8.62 6.34
N VAL A 160 -13.88 9.65 6.22
CA VAL A 160 -14.32 10.22 4.93
C VAL A 160 -13.13 10.68 4.08
N LYS A 161 -12.09 11.26 4.70
CA LYS A 161 -10.88 11.70 3.99
C LYS A 161 -9.92 10.57 3.63
N ALA A 162 -9.92 9.47 4.40
CA ALA A 162 -8.98 8.39 4.25
C ALA A 162 -9.46 7.34 3.24
N ILE A 163 -10.75 6.98 3.23
CA ILE A 163 -11.31 5.93 2.36
C ILE A 163 -10.89 6.10 0.88
N PRO A 164 -11.05 7.28 0.25
CA PRO A 164 -10.67 7.44 -1.16
C PRO A 164 -9.17 7.26 -1.44
N LYS A 165 -8.32 7.38 -0.42
CA LYS A 165 -6.86 7.23 -0.52
C LYS A 165 -6.39 5.82 -0.19
N CYS A 166 -7.26 4.98 0.39
CA CYS A 166 -6.93 3.59 0.72
C CYS A 166 -6.96 2.68 -0.51
N ASN A 167 -7.40 3.17 -1.68
CA ASN A 167 -7.52 2.39 -2.92
C ASN A 167 -8.28 1.07 -2.72
N ILE A 168 -9.40 1.12 -1.98
CA ILE A 168 -10.22 -0.06 -1.68
C ILE A 168 -10.84 -0.54 -2.99
N THR A 169 -10.45 -1.73 -3.43
CA THR A 169 -10.85 -2.30 -4.72
C THR A 169 -11.00 -3.81 -4.64
N PHE A 170 -11.66 -4.38 -5.64
CA PHE A 170 -11.75 -5.82 -5.86
C PHE A 170 -11.28 -6.11 -7.29
N ILE A 171 -10.27 -6.97 -7.41
CA ILE A 171 -9.69 -7.39 -8.68
C ILE A 171 -9.66 -8.92 -8.68
N ASP A 172 -10.18 -9.53 -9.74
CA ASP A 172 -10.18 -10.98 -9.94
C ASP A 172 -9.77 -11.35 -11.37
N GLY A 173 -9.80 -12.65 -11.67
CA GLY A 173 -9.55 -13.17 -13.00
C GLY A 173 -8.12 -12.89 -13.49
N GLU A 174 -7.98 -12.74 -14.81
CA GLU A 174 -6.67 -12.51 -15.45
C GLU A 174 -6.02 -11.19 -15.05
N GLU A 175 -6.82 -10.15 -14.75
CA GLU A 175 -6.27 -8.88 -14.26
C GLU A 175 -5.60 -9.07 -12.89
N MET A 176 -6.25 -9.80 -11.98
CA MET A 176 -5.66 -10.12 -10.66
C MET A 176 -4.39 -10.93 -10.83
N LYS A 177 -4.41 -11.99 -11.64
CA LYS A 177 -3.23 -12.82 -11.90
C LYS A 177 -2.06 -11.99 -12.43
N THR A 178 -2.32 -11.11 -13.39
CA THR A 178 -1.31 -10.22 -13.97
C THR A 178 -0.73 -9.29 -12.90
N LYS A 179 -1.58 -8.53 -12.21
CA LYS A 179 -1.15 -7.53 -11.22
C LYS A 179 -0.43 -8.14 -10.02
N VAL A 180 -0.95 -9.24 -9.47
CA VAL A 180 -0.33 -9.96 -8.35
C VAL A 180 0.96 -10.62 -8.80
N GLY A 181 0.98 -11.25 -9.98
CA GLY A 181 2.18 -11.86 -10.54
C GLY A 181 3.32 -10.85 -10.72
N GLY A 182 3.04 -9.71 -11.33
CA GLY A 182 4.01 -8.63 -11.51
C GLY A 182 4.53 -8.08 -10.17
N TYR A 183 3.65 -7.92 -9.18
CA TYR A 183 4.07 -7.47 -7.85
C TYR A 183 4.98 -8.48 -7.16
N LEU A 184 4.64 -9.77 -7.22
CA LEU A 184 5.47 -10.84 -6.67
C LEU A 184 6.82 -10.96 -7.39
N GLU A 185 6.89 -10.70 -8.69
CA GLU A 185 8.14 -10.63 -9.44
C GLU A 185 9.06 -9.53 -8.92
N VAL A 186 8.53 -8.33 -8.65
CA VAL A 186 9.30 -7.25 -8.04
C VAL A 186 9.83 -7.65 -6.66
N LEU A 187 8.99 -8.23 -5.81
CA LEU A 187 9.41 -8.72 -4.49
C LEU A 187 10.49 -9.81 -4.59
N PHE A 188 10.34 -10.73 -5.53
CA PHE A 188 11.30 -11.81 -5.79
C PHE A 188 12.64 -11.26 -6.25
N ASN A 189 12.65 -10.31 -7.19
CA ASN A 189 13.86 -9.65 -7.69
C ASN A 189 14.59 -8.87 -6.59
N ALA A 190 13.85 -8.23 -5.68
CA ALA A 190 14.43 -7.56 -4.51
C ALA A 190 15.03 -8.58 -3.51
N ASN A 191 14.30 -9.65 -3.19
CA ASN A 191 14.74 -10.72 -2.33
C ASN A 191 13.90 -12.00 -2.55
N PRO A 192 14.46 -13.09 -3.11
CA PRO A 192 13.70 -14.31 -3.38
C PRO A 192 12.99 -14.90 -2.16
N ASN A 193 13.55 -14.74 -0.95
CA ASN A 193 12.94 -15.26 0.28
C ASN A 193 11.64 -14.52 0.66
N SER A 194 11.42 -13.32 0.13
CA SER A 194 10.20 -12.53 0.39
C SER A 194 8.93 -13.19 -0.15
N VAL A 195 9.07 -14.07 -1.15
CA VAL A 195 7.99 -14.86 -1.76
C VAL A 195 8.16 -16.37 -1.55
N GLY A 196 9.05 -16.79 -0.65
CA GLY A 196 9.28 -18.21 -0.38
C GLY A 196 10.28 -18.92 -1.31
N GLY A 197 11.14 -18.16 -2.00
CA GLY A 197 12.28 -18.67 -2.77
C GLY A 197 12.01 -18.98 -4.24
N LYS A 198 10.75 -18.93 -4.67
CA LYS A 198 10.35 -19.08 -6.08
C LYS A 198 9.03 -18.35 -6.34
N LEU A 199 8.81 -17.94 -7.58
CA LEU A 199 7.52 -17.41 -7.99
C LEU A 199 6.44 -18.51 -7.96
N PRO A 200 5.19 -18.15 -7.65
CA PRO A 200 4.08 -19.09 -7.73
C PRO A 200 3.77 -19.49 -9.17
N GLU A 201 3.35 -20.75 -9.33
CA GLU A 201 2.83 -21.29 -10.59
C GLU A 201 1.35 -20.93 -10.77
N ASP A 202 0.77 -21.28 -11.91
CA ASP A 202 -0.62 -20.98 -12.24
C ASP A 202 -1.66 -21.51 -11.23
N ASP A 203 -1.37 -22.63 -10.56
CA ASP A 203 -2.29 -23.24 -9.59
C ASP A 203 -2.34 -22.51 -8.23
N PHE A 204 -1.54 -21.45 -8.07
CA PHE A 204 -1.62 -20.50 -6.96
C PHE A 204 -2.83 -19.56 -7.08
N TYR A 205 -3.24 -19.25 -8.30
CA TYR A 205 -4.28 -18.25 -8.57
C TYR A 205 -5.64 -18.93 -8.73
N PHE A 206 -6.64 -18.44 -7.99
CA PHE A 206 -8.03 -18.79 -8.27
C PHE A 206 -8.58 -17.89 -9.37
N ILE A 207 -8.98 -18.49 -10.49
CA ILE A 207 -9.59 -17.80 -11.64
C ILE A 207 -11.03 -18.30 -11.75
N ARG A 208 -11.98 -17.36 -11.65
CA ARG A 208 -13.40 -17.61 -11.83
C ARG A 208 -13.80 -17.51 -13.30
#